data_AF-A0A7S2WXS5-F1
#
_entry.id   AF-A0A7S2WXS5-F1
#
_cell.length_a   1.000
_cell.length_b   1.000
_cell.length_c   1.000
_cell.angle_alpha   90.00
_cell.angle_beta   90.00
_cell.angle_gamma   90.00
#
_symmetry.space_group_name_H-M   'P 1'
#
loop_
_entity.id
_entity.type
_entity.pdbx_description
1 polymer ?
#
loop_
_entity_poly.entity_id
_entity_poly.type
_entity_poly.pdbx_seq_one_letter_code
_entity_poly.pdbx_strand_id
1 'polypeptide(L)'
;MEPERTMTAGVTSAEAASCSSPCSDAVRDLLDWARSRGLELKNARAEKVEEGGRGIVATRDLEPHSEVLRIPLGLIMRSKRKIPGLSSTDVLALALLRERERKDKSPFDLYVRSLPGSYALLCHWSKPVARELQDRSFEQHHADLRDKLLENYKKLCAFGSGEGQTASLSCPTRFSFDEFLWATSTILSRSVYLPGTGDEAGGLCPIGDLFNYCPPAGPDPTGLPQAFVDHWERVMAGKKKRKRGESAFEGVSGSGVYDERTQYFVFKTGERCYKKGEQIFVTYGMYDNRSLIEIYGFLIEDNAQDSVRLDGVLPDSVLEDAALQLEGSSYEVYQNGFPGWDLLCLVRWKVACDQNAKDSAKWKQRILQGSPVSVALESKAFAFLKEVLRTRLEMFPTRVEEDEKILNDLSSDDGGEAEDETMKLAVQWRLCQKRILHKSISNCELYQNFLTENPLVDLDLLA
;
A
#
# COMPACT_ATOMS: atom_id res chain seq x y z
N MET A 1 25.93 31.30 13.73
CA MET A 1 25.12 30.47 14.64
C MET A 1 23.68 30.80 14.35
N GLU A 2 23.13 30.14 13.33
CA GLU A 2 21.70 30.14 13.02
C GLU A 2 21.18 28.73 13.37
N PRO A 3 19.95 28.60 13.88
CA PRO A 3 19.43 27.30 14.27
C PRO A 3 18.88 26.56 13.04
N GLU A 4 19.46 25.40 12.73
CA GLU A 4 18.98 24.45 11.72
C GLU A 4 17.57 23.93 12.10
N ARG A 5 16.57 24.24 11.27
CA ARG A 5 15.22 23.65 11.36
C ARG A 5 15.29 22.19 10.93
N THR A 6 14.94 21.31 11.86
CA THR A 6 14.90 19.85 11.67
C THR A 6 13.60 19.48 10.96
N MET A 7 13.66 19.01 9.72
CA MET A 7 12.51 18.35 9.06
C MET A 7 12.43 16.89 9.55
N THR A 8 11.28 16.51 10.07
CA THR A 8 10.87 15.15 10.44
C THR A 8 10.11 14.53 9.28
N ALA A 9 10.34 13.25 8.99
CA ALA A 9 9.56 12.47 8.02
C ALA A 9 8.12 12.36 8.54
N GLY A 10 7.21 13.10 7.94
CA GLY A 10 5.80 13.15 8.28
C GLY A 10 4.99 12.28 7.33
N VAL A 11 3.99 11.58 7.87
CA VAL A 11 2.92 11.02 7.06
C VAL A 11 1.99 12.19 6.77
N THR A 12 1.90 12.64 5.53
CA THR A 12 0.97 13.71 5.16
C THR A 12 -0.46 13.18 5.23
N SER A 13 -1.10 13.37 6.39
CA SER A 13 -2.54 13.27 6.55
C SER A 13 -3.07 14.61 7.06
N ALA A 14 -4.12 15.10 6.38
CA ALA A 14 -4.73 16.38 6.69
C ALA A 14 -5.42 16.37 8.08
N GLU A 15 -5.31 17.52 8.75
CA GLU A 15 -5.87 17.92 10.07
C GLU A 15 -5.04 17.65 11.34
N ALA A 16 -3.87 18.28 11.46
CA ALA A 16 -3.20 18.51 12.74
C ALA A 16 -3.22 20.00 13.14
N ALA A 17 -4.41 20.57 13.36
CA ALA A 17 -4.54 21.83 14.10
C ALA A 17 -4.39 21.58 15.62
N SER A 18 -3.50 22.34 16.25
CA SER A 18 -3.13 22.26 17.66
C SER A 18 -4.33 22.46 18.60
N CYS A 19 -4.66 21.47 19.43
CA CYS A 19 -5.24 21.69 20.75
C CYS A 19 -5.18 20.39 21.57
N SER A 20 -4.64 20.45 22.78
CA SER A 20 -4.79 19.38 23.77
C SER A 20 -6.27 19.27 24.16
N SER A 21 -6.99 18.30 23.60
CA SER A 21 -8.38 17.98 23.96
C SER A 21 -8.61 16.46 23.91
N PRO A 22 -9.58 15.94 24.68
CA PRO A 22 -9.83 14.50 24.79
C PRO A 22 -10.35 13.95 23.45
N CYS A 23 -10.15 12.65 23.24
CA CYS A 23 -10.84 11.82 22.25
C CYS A 23 -12.25 12.38 21.95
N SER A 24 -12.54 12.72 20.68
CA SER A 24 -13.81 13.38 20.33
C SER A 24 -14.99 12.61 20.92
N ASP A 25 -15.99 13.31 21.44
CA ASP A 25 -17.12 12.70 22.15
C ASP A 25 -17.75 11.54 21.35
N ALA A 26 -17.74 11.63 20.01
CA ALA A 26 -18.21 10.59 19.10
C ALA A 26 -17.43 9.26 19.17
N VAL A 27 -16.10 9.28 19.31
CA VAL A 27 -15.30 8.05 19.41
C VAL A 27 -15.46 7.40 20.79
N ARG A 28 -15.61 8.21 21.84
CA ARG A 28 -15.96 7.71 23.17
C ARG A 28 -17.33 7.02 23.16
N ASP A 29 -18.34 7.67 22.60
CA ASP A 29 -19.70 7.12 22.53
C ASP A 29 -19.75 5.83 21.70
N LEU A 30 -18.99 5.76 20.60
CA LEU A 30 -18.83 4.54 19.81
C LEU A 30 -18.18 3.40 20.61
N LEU A 31 -17.12 3.71 21.36
CA LEU A 31 -16.41 2.71 22.16
C LEU A 31 -17.29 2.19 23.30
N ASP A 32 -18.05 3.06 23.96
CA ASP A 32 -18.97 2.69 25.02
C ASP A 32 -20.13 1.82 24.49
N TRP A 33 -20.69 2.17 23.32
CA TRP A 33 -21.64 1.33 22.61
C TRP A 33 -21.05 -0.04 22.28
N ALA A 34 -19.84 -0.10 21.75
CA ALA A 34 -19.22 -1.37 21.37
C ALA A 34 -18.92 -2.24 22.60
N ARG A 35 -18.42 -1.64 23.69
CA ARG A 35 -18.17 -2.33 24.97
C ARG A 35 -19.45 -2.90 25.58
N SER A 36 -20.56 -2.16 25.52
CA SER A 36 -21.87 -2.65 25.98
C SER A 36 -22.34 -3.91 25.23
N ARG A 37 -21.73 -4.21 24.08
CA ARG A 37 -22.03 -5.36 23.20
C ARG A 37 -20.90 -6.40 23.15
N GLY A 38 -19.96 -6.35 24.09
CA GLY A 38 -18.93 -7.37 24.27
C GLY A 38 -17.60 -7.12 23.54
N LEU A 39 -17.38 -5.92 22.99
CA LEU A 39 -16.05 -5.53 22.52
C LEU A 39 -15.11 -5.29 23.72
N GLU A 40 -13.91 -5.86 23.67
CA GLU A 40 -12.85 -5.59 24.65
C GLU A 40 -11.66 -4.90 23.96
N LEU A 41 -11.38 -3.66 24.34
CA LEU A 41 -10.14 -2.94 23.99
C LEU A 41 -9.20 -2.99 25.20
N LYS A 42 -8.08 -3.70 25.06
CA LYS A 42 -7.13 -4.03 26.12
C LYS A 42 -5.88 -3.18 25.99
N ASN A 43 -5.49 -2.55 27.10
CA ASN A 43 -4.22 -1.81 27.21
C ASN A 43 -3.99 -0.77 26.10
N ALA A 44 -5.08 -0.27 25.51
CA ALA A 44 -5.07 0.69 24.43
C ALA A 44 -6.28 1.62 24.51
N ARG A 45 -6.21 2.74 23.80
CA ARG A 45 -7.29 3.73 23.67
C ARG A 45 -7.33 4.29 22.26
N ALA A 46 -8.51 4.68 21.79
CA ALA A 46 -8.66 5.38 20.52
C ALA A 46 -8.42 6.87 20.72
N GLU A 47 -7.56 7.48 19.92
CA GLU A 47 -7.19 8.90 20.00
C GLU A 47 -6.94 9.52 18.63
N LYS A 48 -6.82 10.85 18.59
CA LYS A 48 -6.36 11.58 17.42
C LYS A 48 -4.85 11.34 17.26
N VAL A 49 -4.43 10.98 16.05
CA VAL A 49 -3.02 10.71 15.69
C VAL A 49 -2.73 11.38 14.35
N GLU A 50 -1.45 11.50 14.00
CA GLU A 50 -1.03 12.08 12.72
C GLU A 50 -1.43 11.19 11.55
N GLU A 51 -1.31 9.87 11.69
CA GLU A 51 -1.60 8.90 10.64
C GLU A 51 -3.11 8.61 10.57
N GLY A 52 -3.77 8.98 9.46
CA GLY A 52 -5.20 8.67 9.26
C GLY A 52 -6.17 9.42 10.19
N GLY A 53 -5.69 10.41 10.93
CA GLY A 53 -6.46 11.29 11.83
C GLY A 53 -6.94 10.64 13.13
N ARG A 54 -7.19 9.32 13.16
CA ARG A 54 -7.55 8.55 14.36
C ARG A 54 -6.80 7.24 14.37
N GLY A 55 -6.41 6.80 15.56
CA GLY A 55 -5.57 5.63 15.75
C GLY A 55 -5.81 4.94 17.10
N ILE A 56 -5.25 3.74 17.23
CA ILE A 56 -5.22 2.99 18.49
C ILE A 56 -3.85 3.18 19.16
N VAL A 57 -3.84 3.70 20.38
CA VAL A 57 -2.63 4.08 21.12
C VAL A 57 -2.47 3.24 22.37
N ALA A 58 -1.27 2.73 22.63
CA ALA A 58 -0.94 1.93 23.80
C ALA A 58 -1.06 2.76 25.11
N THR A 59 -1.74 2.22 26.12
CA THR A 59 -1.88 2.88 27.44
C THR A 59 -0.80 2.46 28.45
N ARG A 60 0.00 1.46 28.08
CA ARG A 60 1.16 0.92 28.80
C ARG A 60 2.10 0.27 27.78
N ASP A 61 3.28 -0.15 28.21
CA ASP A 61 4.16 -0.97 27.39
C ASP A 61 3.49 -2.31 27.05
N LEU A 62 3.62 -2.72 25.78
CA LEU A 62 3.08 -3.95 25.21
C LEU A 62 4.20 -4.80 24.63
N GLU A 63 4.17 -6.07 24.98
CA GLU A 63 5.06 -7.09 24.44
C GLU A 63 4.57 -7.58 23.06
N PRO A 64 5.42 -8.29 22.30
CA PRO A 64 5.02 -8.94 21.06
C PRO A 64 3.81 -9.86 21.25
N HIS A 65 2.97 -9.97 20.23
CA HIS A 65 1.77 -10.83 20.20
C HIS A 65 0.70 -10.55 21.29
N SER A 66 0.74 -9.36 21.90
CA SER A 66 -0.26 -8.91 22.86
C SER A 66 -1.62 -8.73 22.19
N GLU A 67 -2.69 -9.24 22.80
CA GLU A 67 -4.06 -8.97 22.36
C GLU A 67 -4.45 -7.53 22.71
N VAL A 68 -4.87 -6.77 21.69
CA VAL A 68 -5.21 -5.34 21.82
C VAL A 68 -6.70 -5.13 21.70
N LEU A 69 -7.35 -5.77 20.73
CA LEU A 69 -8.79 -5.64 20.50
C LEU A 69 -9.39 -7.01 20.24
N ARG A 70 -10.56 -7.29 20.81
CA ARG A 70 -11.42 -8.39 20.40
C ARG A 70 -12.85 -7.91 20.26
N ILE A 71 -13.50 -8.33 19.18
CA ILE A 71 -14.86 -7.93 18.82
C ILE A 71 -15.67 -9.17 18.44
N PRO A 72 -16.86 -9.40 19.04
CA PRO A 72 -17.69 -10.54 18.69
C PRO A 72 -18.24 -10.39 17.27
N LEU A 73 -18.36 -11.51 16.53
CA LEU A 73 -18.85 -11.53 15.15
C LEU A 73 -20.23 -10.85 14.98
N GLY A 74 -21.06 -10.87 16.02
CA GLY A 74 -22.38 -10.22 16.02
C GLY A 74 -22.33 -8.69 15.96
N LEU A 75 -21.19 -8.07 16.31
CA LEU A 75 -20.97 -6.62 16.27
C LEU A 75 -20.30 -6.16 14.97
N ILE A 76 -19.79 -7.07 14.15
CA ILE A 76 -19.23 -6.77 12.83
C ILE A 76 -20.37 -6.66 11.83
N MET A 77 -20.45 -5.54 11.11
CA MET A 77 -21.47 -5.34 10.08
C MET A 77 -21.12 -6.16 8.84
N ARG A 78 -22.02 -7.07 8.45
CA ARG A 78 -21.81 -8.05 7.38
C ARG A 78 -23.06 -8.18 6.52
N SER A 79 -22.89 -8.71 5.31
CA SER A 79 -24.01 -9.10 4.47
C SER A 79 -24.20 -10.61 4.49
N LYS A 80 -25.14 -11.09 5.33
CA LYS A 80 -25.51 -12.52 5.38
C LYS A 80 -26.36 -12.98 4.20
N ARG A 81 -26.77 -12.08 3.31
CA ARG A 81 -27.70 -12.37 2.21
C ARG A 81 -26.92 -12.51 0.91
N LYS A 82 -27.23 -13.55 0.14
CA LYS A 82 -26.85 -13.65 -1.26
C LYS A 82 -27.98 -13.12 -2.12
N ILE A 83 -27.66 -12.20 -3.01
CA ILE A 83 -28.62 -11.66 -3.99
C ILE A 83 -28.15 -12.12 -5.37
N PRO A 84 -28.93 -12.96 -6.08
CA PRO A 84 -28.56 -13.41 -7.42
C PRO A 84 -28.26 -12.24 -8.36
N GLY A 85 -27.13 -12.33 -9.07
CA GLY A 85 -26.68 -11.29 -10.00
C GLY A 85 -25.86 -10.15 -9.39
N LEU A 86 -25.69 -10.11 -8.07
CA LEU A 86 -24.85 -9.13 -7.38
C LEU A 86 -23.63 -9.80 -6.72
N SER A 87 -22.50 -9.08 -6.69
CA SER A 87 -21.32 -9.55 -5.94
C SER A 87 -21.54 -9.40 -4.42
N SER A 88 -20.81 -10.19 -3.63
CA SER A 88 -20.86 -10.07 -2.16
C SER A 88 -20.56 -8.64 -1.67
N THR A 89 -19.65 -7.94 -2.35
CA THR A 89 -19.28 -6.54 -2.07
C THR A 89 -20.44 -5.59 -2.38
N ASP A 90 -21.14 -5.78 -3.49
CA ASP A 90 -22.32 -4.98 -3.83
C ASP A 90 -23.41 -5.13 -2.77
N VAL A 91 -23.65 -6.35 -2.29
CA VAL A 91 -24.67 -6.58 -1.26
C VAL A 91 -24.27 -5.91 0.07
N LEU A 92 -22.99 -5.94 0.44
CA LEU A 92 -22.51 -5.23 1.62
C LEU A 92 -22.63 -3.70 1.44
N ALA A 93 -22.38 -3.17 0.24
CA ALA A 93 -22.54 -1.74 -0.05
C ALA A 93 -24.00 -1.30 0.08
N LEU A 94 -24.95 -2.07 -0.46
CA LEU A 94 -26.38 -1.82 -0.29
C LEU A 94 -26.81 -1.90 1.18
N ALA A 95 -26.27 -2.86 1.95
CA ALA A 95 -26.53 -2.97 3.37
C ALA A 95 -26.02 -1.73 4.13
N LEU A 96 -24.81 -1.25 3.82
CA LEU A 96 -24.22 -0.04 4.41
C LEU A 96 -25.06 1.21 4.12
N LEU A 97 -25.46 1.40 2.86
CA LEU A 97 -26.33 2.51 2.46
C LEU A 97 -27.67 2.47 3.20
N ARG A 98 -28.27 1.29 3.34
CA ARG A 98 -29.51 1.10 4.09
C ARG A 98 -29.35 1.46 5.56
N GLU A 99 -28.28 1.03 6.22
CA GLU A 99 -28.04 1.38 7.62
C GLU A 99 -27.83 2.89 7.79
N ARG A 100 -27.15 3.55 6.83
CA ARG A 100 -27.02 5.01 6.79
C ARG A 100 -28.36 5.73 6.62
N GLU A 101 -29.24 5.23 5.74
CA GLU A 101 -30.59 5.77 5.53
C GLU A 101 -31.47 5.66 6.78
N ARG A 102 -31.32 4.57 7.55
CA ARG A 102 -32.09 4.30 8.76
C ARG A 102 -31.73 5.22 9.93
N LYS A 103 -30.56 5.85 9.92
CA LYS A 103 -30.07 6.77 10.96
C LYS A 103 -30.21 6.14 12.36
N ASP A 104 -30.80 6.84 13.32
CA ASP A 104 -31.02 6.43 14.71
C ASP A 104 -31.79 5.11 14.88
N LYS A 105 -32.49 4.63 13.84
CA LYS A 105 -33.15 3.31 13.82
C LYS A 105 -32.21 2.16 13.44
N SER A 106 -30.97 2.45 13.04
CA SER A 106 -29.95 1.46 12.73
C SER A 106 -29.34 0.90 14.03
N PRO A 107 -29.18 -0.43 14.17
CA PRO A 107 -28.38 -0.99 15.26
C PRO A 107 -26.90 -0.64 15.17
N PHE A 108 -26.44 -0.07 14.04
CA PHE A 108 -25.07 0.36 13.74
C PHE A 108 -24.95 1.89 13.60
N ASP A 109 -25.96 2.68 13.98
CA ASP A 109 -25.99 4.14 13.78
C ASP A 109 -24.70 4.85 14.26
N LEU A 110 -24.25 4.56 15.49
CA LEU A 110 -23.03 5.14 16.05
C LEU A 110 -21.79 4.77 15.23
N TYR A 111 -21.72 3.53 14.72
CA TYR A 111 -20.62 3.11 13.87
C TYR A 111 -20.67 3.80 12.51
N VAL A 112 -21.84 3.81 11.85
CA VAL A 112 -22.01 4.44 10.53
C VAL A 112 -21.70 5.94 10.58
N ARG A 113 -22.10 6.64 11.64
CA ARG A 113 -21.77 8.06 11.86
C ARG A 113 -20.28 8.31 12.13
N SER A 114 -19.56 7.30 12.61
CA SER A 114 -18.12 7.41 12.89
C SER A 114 -17.23 7.23 11.66
N LEU A 115 -17.79 6.70 10.56
CA LEU A 115 -17.06 6.50 9.31
C LEU A 115 -16.69 7.85 8.67
N PRO A 116 -15.59 7.90 7.90
CA PRO A 116 -15.21 9.10 7.15
C PRO A 116 -16.35 9.60 6.25
N GLY A 117 -16.52 10.93 6.16
CA GLY A 117 -17.50 11.56 5.28
C GLY A 117 -17.11 11.49 3.80
N SER A 118 -15.81 11.49 3.51
CA SER A 118 -15.20 11.44 2.19
C SER A 118 -13.94 10.57 2.22
N TYR A 119 -13.42 10.25 1.04
CA TYR A 119 -12.22 9.45 0.85
C TYR A 119 -11.35 10.05 -0.26
N ALA A 120 -10.05 9.77 -0.21
CA ALA A 120 -9.08 10.15 -1.25
C ALA A 120 -8.63 8.95 -2.11
N LEU A 121 -9.40 7.85 -2.12
CA LEU A 121 -9.13 6.69 -2.97
C LEU A 121 -9.09 7.11 -4.45
N LEU A 122 -8.28 6.41 -5.26
CA LEU A 122 -8.11 6.70 -6.70
C LEU A 122 -9.45 6.92 -7.44
N CYS A 123 -10.48 6.15 -7.11
CA CYS A 123 -11.79 6.25 -7.75
C CYS A 123 -12.50 7.61 -7.53
N HIS A 124 -12.11 8.40 -6.53
CA HIS A 124 -12.62 9.76 -6.28
C HIS A 124 -11.91 10.84 -7.09
N TRP A 125 -10.74 10.53 -7.68
CA TRP A 125 -9.90 11.55 -8.30
C TRP A 125 -10.53 12.10 -9.59
N SER A 126 -10.33 13.40 -9.83
CA SER A 126 -10.68 14.03 -11.10
C SER A 126 -9.70 13.58 -12.20
N LYS A 127 -10.11 13.66 -13.47
CA LYS A 127 -9.21 13.36 -14.60
C LYS A 127 -7.96 14.25 -14.63
N PRO A 128 -8.05 15.57 -14.33
CA PRO A 128 -6.87 16.42 -14.19
C PRO A 128 -5.91 15.92 -13.12
N VAL A 129 -6.39 15.57 -11.92
CA VAL A 129 -5.53 15.04 -10.84
C VAL A 129 -4.87 13.72 -11.26
N ALA A 130 -5.61 12.81 -11.89
CA ALA A 130 -5.04 11.53 -12.35
C ALA A 130 -3.91 11.71 -13.39
N ARG A 131 -3.96 12.74 -14.24
CA ARG A 131 -2.87 13.05 -15.18
C ARG A 131 -1.57 13.46 -14.50
N GLU A 132 -1.68 14.03 -13.30
CA GLU A 132 -0.52 14.42 -12.50
C GLU A 132 0.24 13.20 -11.94
N LEU A 133 -0.29 11.98 -12.06
CA LEU A 133 0.51 10.77 -11.85
C LEU A 133 1.67 10.67 -12.86
N GLN A 134 1.54 11.28 -14.04
CA GLN A 134 2.52 11.21 -15.13
C GLN A 134 2.92 9.78 -15.53
N ASP A 135 2.00 8.83 -15.34
CA ASP A 135 2.16 7.43 -15.72
C ASP A 135 0.92 6.99 -16.49
N ARG A 136 1.11 6.67 -17.78
CA ARG A 136 0.00 6.33 -18.68
C ARG A 136 -0.76 5.08 -18.25
N SER A 137 -0.06 4.08 -17.70
CA SER A 137 -0.70 2.85 -17.22
C SER A 137 -1.58 3.14 -16.01
N PHE A 138 -1.12 4.02 -15.11
CA PHE A 138 -1.89 4.39 -13.93
C PHE A 138 -3.07 5.31 -14.27
N GLU A 139 -2.88 6.26 -15.19
CA GLU A 139 -3.98 7.10 -15.71
C GLU A 139 -5.07 6.26 -16.40
N GLN A 140 -4.68 5.29 -17.24
CA GLN A 140 -5.65 4.40 -17.90
C GLN A 140 -6.41 3.55 -16.89
N HIS A 141 -5.71 3.01 -15.88
CA HIS A 141 -6.33 2.22 -14.81
C HIS A 141 -7.35 3.04 -14.01
N HIS A 142 -7.06 4.31 -13.72
CA HIS A 142 -8.03 5.23 -13.10
C HIS A 142 -9.31 5.37 -13.94
N ALA A 143 -9.17 5.55 -15.25
CA ALA A 143 -10.30 5.68 -16.15
C ALA A 143 -11.15 4.39 -16.18
N ASP A 144 -10.50 3.24 -16.34
CA ASP A 144 -11.16 1.93 -16.39
C ASP A 144 -11.89 1.60 -15.07
N LEU A 145 -11.25 1.91 -13.93
CA LEU A 145 -11.83 1.76 -12.59
C LEU A 145 -13.12 2.59 -12.46
N ARG A 146 -13.08 3.86 -12.87
CA ARG A 146 -14.24 4.76 -12.79
C ARG A 146 -15.39 4.31 -13.70
N ASP A 147 -15.08 3.87 -14.92
CA ASP A 147 -16.09 3.38 -15.86
C ASP A 147 -16.77 2.11 -15.33
N LYS A 148 -15.99 1.18 -14.77
CA LYS A 148 -16.50 -0.05 -14.14
C LYS A 148 -17.40 0.26 -12.93
N LEU A 149 -17.01 1.20 -12.07
CA LEU A 149 -17.82 1.62 -10.92
C LEU A 149 -19.14 2.28 -11.36
N LEU A 150 -19.11 3.10 -12.41
CA LEU A 150 -20.31 3.71 -12.97
C LEU A 150 -21.27 2.65 -13.57
N GLU A 151 -20.72 1.63 -14.24
CA GLU A 151 -21.51 0.50 -14.74
C GLU A 151 -22.16 -0.28 -13.59
N ASN A 152 -21.39 -0.58 -12.53
CA ASN A 152 -21.91 -1.26 -11.33
C ASN A 152 -23.01 -0.45 -10.65
N TYR A 153 -22.83 0.86 -10.48
CA TYR A 153 -23.87 1.76 -9.96
C TYR A 153 -25.17 1.68 -10.77
N LYS A 154 -25.09 1.77 -12.11
CA LYS A 154 -26.26 1.66 -13.00
C LYS A 154 -26.97 0.31 -12.84
N LYS A 155 -26.21 -0.78 -12.73
CA LYS A 155 -26.76 -2.14 -12.48
C LYS A 155 -27.53 -2.19 -11.15
N LEU A 156 -26.98 -1.63 -10.08
CA LEU A 156 -27.64 -1.62 -8.77
C LEU A 156 -28.89 -0.75 -8.73
N CYS A 157 -28.87 0.42 -9.40
CA CYS A 157 -30.04 1.27 -9.54
C CYS A 157 -31.17 0.59 -10.32
N ALA A 158 -30.84 -0.16 -11.39
CA ALA A 158 -31.81 -0.93 -12.15
C ALA A 158 -32.39 -2.07 -11.31
N PHE A 159 -31.56 -2.77 -10.52
CA PHE A 159 -31.99 -3.81 -9.60
C PHE A 159 -32.98 -3.30 -8.55
N GLY A 160 -32.71 -2.13 -7.96
CA GLY A 160 -33.61 -1.49 -6.99
C GLY A 160 -34.94 -1.00 -7.58
N SER A 161 -35.01 -0.79 -8.90
CA SER A 161 -36.18 -0.23 -9.59
C SER A 161 -37.09 -1.29 -10.23
N GLY A 162 -36.70 -2.56 -10.26
CA GLY A 162 -37.45 -3.63 -10.92
C GLY A 162 -38.76 -3.99 -10.23
N GLU A 163 -39.89 -3.83 -10.93
CA GLU A 163 -41.20 -4.38 -10.57
C GLU A 163 -41.15 -5.93 -10.65
N GLY A 164 -40.77 -6.57 -9.55
CA GLY A 164 -40.60 -8.03 -9.51
C GLY A 164 -40.44 -8.58 -8.08
N GLN A 165 -41.47 -8.41 -7.26
CA GLN A 165 -41.89 -9.22 -6.08
C GLN A 165 -40.86 -9.89 -5.13
N THR A 166 -39.60 -9.47 -5.09
CA THR A 166 -38.65 -9.82 -4.01
C THR A 166 -37.88 -8.62 -3.45
N ALA A 167 -38.32 -7.40 -3.77
CA ALA A 167 -37.84 -6.16 -3.15
C ALA A 167 -38.40 -6.03 -1.71
N SER A 168 -37.95 -6.91 -0.81
CA SER A 168 -38.32 -6.88 0.60
C SER A 168 -37.06 -6.86 1.47
N LEU A 169 -36.84 -5.72 2.12
CA LEU A 169 -36.01 -5.53 3.31
C LEU A 169 -34.47 -5.45 3.19
N SER A 170 -33.83 -5.44 2.01
CA SER A 170 -32.34 -5.31 1.93
C SER A 170 -31.78 -4.13 1.15
N CYS A 171 -32.54 -3.45 0.29
CA CYS A 171 -32.03 -2.29 -0.45
C CYS A 171 -32.42 -0.95 0.23
N PRO A 172 -31.58 0.11 0.09
CA PRO A 172 -31.98 1.49 0.38
C PRO A 172 -33.05 1.96 -0.61
N THR A 173 -33.82 3.00 -0.28
CA THR A 173 -34.92 3.46 -1.16
C THR A 173 -34.43 4.05 -2.48
N ARG A 174 -33.43 4.95 -2.43
CA ARG A 174 -32.66 5.51 -3.55
C ARG A 174 -31.30 5.99 -3.02
N PHE A 175 -30.28 6.02 -3.88
CA PHE A 175 -28.97 6.58 -3.57
C PHE A 175 -28.33 7.15 -4.84
N SER A 176 -27.48 8.16 -4.66
CA SER A 176 -26.68 8.81 -5.70
C SER A 176 -25.40 8.03 -6.02
N PHE A 177 -24.72 8.42 -7.10
CA PHE A 177 -23.42 7.84 -7.43
C PHE A 177 -22.37 8.12 -6.35
N ASP A 178 -22.40 9.31 -5.74
CA ASP A 178 -21.46 9.69 -4.67
C ASP A 178 -21.68 8.87 -3.40
N GLU A 179 -22.94 8.60 -3.04
CA GLU A 179 -23.27 7.71 -1.92
C GLU A 179 -22.81 6.27 -2.20
N PHE A 180 -23.01 5.77 -3.42
CA PHE A 180 -22.51 4.46 -3.85
C PHE A 180 -20.98 4.39 -3.79
N LEU A 181 -20.30 5.43 -4.28
CA LEU A 181 -18.85 5.52 -4.29
C LEU A 181 -18.32 5.56 -2.85
N TRP A 182 -18.96 6.33 -1.96
CA TRP A 182 -18.67 6.35 -0.52
C TRP A 182 -18.82 4.97 0.11
N ALA A 183 -19.90 4.24 -0.18
CA ALA A 183 -20.15 2.92 0.42
C ALA A 183 -19.12 1.89 -0.06
N THR A 184 -18.82 1.88 -1.35
CA THR A 184 -17.82 0.99 -1.95
C THR A 184 -16.42 1.30 -1.41
N SER A 185 -16.07 2.58 -1.29
CA SER A 185 -14.78 3.03 -0.74
C SER A 185 -14.64 2.69 0.73
N THR A 186 -15.74 2.78 1.49
CA THR A 186 -15.77 2.34 2.90
C THR A 186 -15.44 0.86 3.00
N ILE A 187 -16.05 0.01 2.17
CA ILE A 187 -15.81 -1.43 2.19
C ILE A 187 -14.38 -1.75 1.77
N LEU A 188 -13.91 -1.12 0.69
CA LEU A 188 -12.58 -1.36 0.14
C LEU A 188 -11.48 -1.00 1.14
N SER A 189 -11.64 0.11 1.88
CA SER A 189 -10.63 0.61 2.82
C SER A 189 -10.74 0.06 4.25
N ARG A 190 -11.89 -0.50 4.67
CA ARG A 190 -12.18 -0.81 6.10
C ARG A 190 -12.69 -2.23 6.37
N SER A 191 -12.97 -3.02 5.34
CA SER A 191 -13.44 -4.39 5.57
C SER A 191 -12.33 -5.28 6.12
N VAL A 192 -12.68 -6.13 7.08
CA VAL A 192 -11.81 -7.21 7.57
C VAL A 192 -12.20 -8.52 6.91
N TYR A 193 -11.21 -9.36 6.64
CA TYR A 193 -11.43 -10.69 6.08
C TYR A 193 -12.00 -11.66 7.13
N LEU A 194 -13.07 -12.37 6.80
CA LEU A 194 -13.79 -13.28 7.70
C LEU A 194 -13.87 -14.69 7.11
N PRO A 195 -12.77 -15.47 7.16
CA PRO A 195 -12.76 -16.83 6.62
C PRO A 195 -13.77 -17.73 7.34
N GLY A 196 -14.34 -18.69 6.62
CA GLY A 196 -15.25 -19.70 7.18
C GLY A 196 -16.68 -19.24 7.41
N THR A 197 -16.98 -17.94 7.40
CA THR A 197 -18.36 -17.43 7.62
C THR A 197 -19.24 -17.45 6.37
N GLY A 198 -18.63 -17.60 5.19
CA GLY A 198 -19.29 -17.46 3.89
C GLY A 198 -19.50 -16.00 3.45
N ASP A 199 -19.01 -15.02 4.22
CA ASP A 199 -19.04 -13.60 3.87
C ASP A 199 -17.81 -13.24 3.01
N GLU A 200 -17.88 -13.47 1.70
CA GLU A 200 -16.74 -13.22 0.79
C GLU A 200 -16.30 -11.75 0.74
N ALA A 201 -17.20 -10.81 1.03
CA ALA A 201 -16.89 -9.38 1.13
C ALA A 201 -16.27 -8.96 2.47
N GLY A 202 -16.11 -9.91 3.40
CA GLY A 202 -15.67 -9.62 4.77
C GLY A 202 -16.75 -8.89 5.58
N GLY A 203 -16.31 -8.02 6.49
CA GLY A 203 -17.19 -7.22 7.32
C GLY A 203 -16.57 -5.92 7.80
N LEU A 204 -17.41 -4.93 8.09
CA LEU A 204 -16.99 -3.65 8.66
C LEU A 204 -16.92 -3.77 10.18
N CYS A 205 -15.74 -3.47 10.73
CA CYS A 205 -15.34 -3.83 12.08
C CYS A 205 -15.22 -2.58 12.97
N PRO A 206 -16.27 -2.21 13.74
CA PRO A 206 -16.21 -1.04 14.62
C PRO A 206 -15.00 -1.06 15.55
N ILE A 207 -14.31 0.07 15.68
CA ILE A 207 -13.06 0.25 16.45
C ILE A 207 -11.86 -0.47 15.83
N GLY A 208 -12.05 -1.64 15.22
CA GLY A 208 -11.00 -2.38 14.51
C GLY A 208 -10.50 -1.64 13.26
N ASP A 209 -11.36 -0.87 12.61
CA ASP A 209 -11.03 -0.03 11.47
C ASP A 209 -10.35 1.31 11.83
N LEU A 210 -9.92 1.47 13.09
CA LEU A 210 -9.07 2.56 13.57
C LEU A 210 -7.60 2.17 13.68
N PHE A 211 -7.23 0.90 13.51
CA PHE A 211 -5.81 0.52 13.43
C PHE A 211 -5.24 0.99 12.10
N ASN A 212 -4.19 1.81 12.11
CA ASN A 212 -3.54 2.28 10.89
C ASN A 212 -2.53 1.28 10.33
N TYR A 213 -2.19 1.46 9.05
CA TYR A 213 -1.30 0.59 8.31
C TYR A 213 0.17 0.84 8.65
N CYS A 214 0.93 -0.25 8.79
CA CYS A 214 2.39 -0.22 8.65
C CYS A 214 2.81 -1.30 7.65
N PRO A 215 3.62 -0.95 6.63
CA PRO A 215 4.10 -1.92 5.66
C PRO A 215 5.01 -2.96 6.32
N PRO A 216 5.02 -4.21 5.83
CA PRO A 216 6.03 -5.18 6.22
C PRO A 216 7.39 -4.83 5.59
N ALA A 217 8.43 -5.53 6.01
CA ALA A 217 9.77 -5.39 5.43
C ALA A 217 9.75 -5.69 3.93
N GLY A 218 10.46 -4.85 3.16
CA GLY A 218 10.59 -4.97 1.70
C GLY A 218 11.27 -6.27 1.27
N PRO A 219 11.19 -6.62 -0.02
CA PRO A 219 11.84 -7.82 -0.54
C PRO A 219 13.36 -7.77 -0.37
N ASP A 220 13.93 -8.92 -0.03
CA ASP A 220 15.38 -9.09 0.05
C ASP A 220 16.03 -8.89 -1.34
N PRO A 221 17.28 -8.41 -1.40
CA PRO A 221 18.03 -8.25 -2.63
C PRO A 221 18.53 -9.60 -3.18
N THR A 222 17.59 -10.48 -3.54
CA THR A 222 17.86 -11.84 -4.00
C THR A 222 18.61 -11.86 -5.35
N GLY A 223 19.47 -12.86 -5.54
CA GLY A 223 20.23 -13.05 -6.78
C GLY A 223 21.44 -12.13 -6.96
N LEU A 224 21.73 -11.27 -5.98
CA LEU A 224 22.97 -10.50 -5.90
C LEU A 224 23.97 -11.18 -4.95
N PRO A 225 25.29 -11.05 -5.21
CA PRO A 225 26.32 -11.55 -4.31
C PRO A 225 26.20 -11.01 -2.87
N GLN A 226 26.21 -11.87 -1.85
CA GLN A 226 26.15 -11.42 -0.45
C GLN A 226 27.29 -10.44 -0.11
N ALA A 227 28.50 -10.68 -0.63
CA ALA A 227 29.62 -9.77 -0.45
C ALA A 227 29.35 -8.35 -0.98
N PHE A 228 28.57 -8.24 -2.06
CA PHE A 228 28.13 -6.96 -2.59
C PHE A 228 27.02 -6.34 -1.71
N VAL A 229 26.05 -7.14 -1.27
CA VAL A 229 24.99 -6.66 -0.35
C VAL A 229 25.62 -6.08 0.92
N ASP A 230 26.55 -6.80 1.55
CA ASP A 230 27.28 -6.32 2.73
C ASP A 230 28.09 -5.05 2.43
N HIS A 231 28.69 -4.95 1.25
CA HIS A 231 29.40 -3.75 0.82
C HIS A 231 28.44 -2.56 0.68
N TRP A 232 27.30 -2.77 0.01
CA TRP A 232 26.25 -1.77 -0.15
C TRP A 232 25.73 -1.29 1.20
N GLU A 233 25.46 -2.20 2.14
CA GLU A 233 25.02 -1.86 3.49
C GLU A 233 26.04 -0.97 4.21
N ARG A 234 27.34 -1.29 4.14
CA ARG A 234 28.40 -0.45 4.73
C ARG A 234 28.45 0.94 4.10
N VAL A 235 28.34 1.03 2.76
CA VAL A 235 28.33 2.30 2.03
C VAL A 235 27.09 3.14 2.41
N MET A 236 25.93 2.52 2.53
CA MET A 236 24.68 3.20 2.92
C MET A 236 24.66 3.58 4.41
N ALA A 237 25.23 2.75 5.30
CA ALA A 237 25.38 3.05 6.72
C ALA A 237 26.31 4.25 6.95
N GLY A 238 27.39 4.38 6.16
CA GLY A 238 28.29 5.54 6.18
C GLY A 238 27.61 6.86 5.77
N LYS A 239 26.50 6.79 5.02
CA LYS A 239 25.71 7.97 4.61
C LYS A 239 24.63 8.37 5.62
N LYS A 240 24.24 7.47 6.54
CA LYS A 240 23.23 7.75 7.59
C LYS A 240 23.92 8.07 8.93
N LYS A 241 24.00 9.35 9.31
CA LYS A 241 24.11 9.71 10.75
C LYS A 241 22.82 9.21 11.42
N ARG A 242 22.88 8.13 12.22
CA ARG A 242 21.74 7.70 13.06
C ARG A 242 21.28 8.91 13.89
N LYS A 243 20.12 9.51 13.55
CA LYS A 243 19.42 10.39 14.48
C LYS A 243 19.00 9.53 15.67
N ARG A 244 19.38 9.96 16.87
CA ARG A 244 19.08 9.28 18.13
C ARG A 244 17.56 9.35 18.34
N GLY A 245 16.84 8.27 18.02
CA GLY A 245 15.37 8.19 18.10
C GLY A 245 14.69 7.44 16.95
N GLU A 246 15.38 7.21 15.83
CA GLU A 246 14.85 6.43 14.71
C GLU A 246 15.13 4.92 14.91
N SER A 247 14.18 4.21 15.54
CA SER A 247 13.87 2.84 15.09
C SER A 247 12.57 2.95 14.32
N ALA A 248 12.64 3.43 13.08
CA ALA A 248 11.48 3.38 12.20
C ALA A 248 11.20 1.90 11.91
N PHE A 249 10.33 1.31 12.74
CA PHE A 249 9.64 0.05 12.52
C PHE A 249 10.53 -1.21 12.43
N GLU A 250 11.34 -1.50 13.46
CA GLU A 250 11.91 -2.84 13.62
C GLU A 250 10.82 -3.84 14.08
N GLY A 251 10.56 -4.86 13.25
CA GLY A 251 9.62 -5.97 13.52
C GLY A 251 8.29 -5.89 12.75
N VAL A 252 7.72 -7.05 12.43
CA VAL A 252 6.40 -7.14 11.75
C VAL A 252 5.32 -6.51 12.63
N SER A 253 4.48 -5.66 12.04
CA SER A 253 3.36 -5.03 12.75
C SER A 253 2.24 -6.02 13.07
N GLY A 254 1.24 -5.55 13.82
CA GLY A 254 0.12 -6.39 14.24
C GLY A 254 -0.73 -6.93 13.08
N SER A 255 -1.64 -7.84 13.40
CA SER A 255 -2.61 -8.36 12.44
C SER A 255 -3.97 -8.59 13.11
N GLY A 256 -5.01 -8.59 12.27
CA GLY A 256 -6.37 -8.93 12.64
C GLY A 256 -6.73 -10.31 12.11
N VAL A 257 -7.25 -11.19 12.97
CA VAL A 257 -7.64 -12.56 12.58
C VAL A 257 -8.99 -12.90 13.18
N TYR A 258 -9.84 -13.52 12.36
CA TYR A 258 -11.09 -14.12 12.81
C TYR A 258 -10.85 -15.51 13.40
N ASP A 259 -11.29 -15.73 14.63
CA ASP A 259 -11.29 -17.04 15.29
C ASP A 259 -12.71 -17.64 15.24
N GLU A 260 -12.91 -18.62 14.38
CA GLU A 260 -14.19 -19.32 14.18
C GLU A 260 -14.66 -20.04 15.44
N ARG A 261 -13.74 -20.58 16.26
CA ARG A 261 -14.13 -21.34 17.46
C ARG A 261 -14.72 -20.42 18.51
N THR A 262 -14.15 -19.24 18.69
CA THR A 262 -14.63 -18.28 19.68
C THR A 262 -15.67 -17.31 19.10
N GLN A 263 -15.77 -17.21 17.77
CA GLN A 263 -16.60 -16.25 17.04
C GLN A 263 -16.21 -14.79 17.36
N TYR A 264 -14.91 -14.54 17.55
CA TYR A 264 -14.34 -13.20 17.73
C TYR A 264 -13.37 -12.88 16.60
N PHE A 265 -13.35 -11.63 16.19
CA PHE A 265 -12.23 -11.07 15.46
C PHE A 265 -11.27 -10.43 16.46
N VAL A 266 -9.97 -10.73 16.33
CA VAL A 266 -8.96 -10.35 17.31
C VAL A 266 -7.81 -9.64 16.61
N PHE A 267 -7.46 -8.45 17.11
CA PHE A 267 -6.24 -7.74 16.73
C PHE A 267 -5.17 -7.94 17.79
N LYS A 268 -3.96 -8.28 17.32
CA LYS A 268 -2.78 -8.46 18.16
C LYS A 268 -1.62 -7.63 17.65
N THR A 269 -0.70 -7.26 18.54
CA THR A 269 0.61 -6.75 18.13
C THR A 269 1.38 -7.86 17.40
N GLY A 270 2.32 -7.47 16.53
CA GLY A 270 3.19 -8.41 15.83
C GLY A 270 4.43 -8.71 16.66
N GLU A 271 5.58 -8.71 16.01
CA GLU A 271 6.90 -8.91 16.64
C GLU A 271 7.41 -7.64 17.32
N ARG A 272 6.84 -6.48 16.98
CA ARG A 272 7.19 -5.19 17.56
C ARG A 272 6.64 -5.03 18.97
N CYS A 273 7.50 -4.55 19.87
CA CYS A 273 7.11 -4.01 21.18
C CYS A 273 6.59 -2.57 21.03
N TYR A 274 5.58 -2.19 21.81
CA TYR A 274 5.06 -0.82 21.83
C TYR A 274 5.26 -0.18 23.20
N LYS A 275 5.75 1.05 23.24
CA LYS A 275 5.82 1.84 24.48
C LYS A 275 4.50 2.52 24.78
N LYS A 276 4.25 2.80 26.06
CA LYS A 276 3.12 3.64 26.46
C LYS A 276 3.10 4.94 25.64
N GLY A 277 1.97 5.22 24.99
CA GLY A 277 1.78 6.41 24.17
C GLY A 277 2.12 6.22 22.69
N GLU A 278 2.70 5.08 22.30
CA GLU A 278 2.90 4.77 20.89
C GLU A 278 1.61 4.26 20.24
N GLN A 279 1.41 4.68 18.99
CA GLN A 279 0.36 4.13 18.15
C GLN A 279 0.67 2.68 17.77
N ILE A 280 -0.35 1.84 17.83
CA ILE A 280 -0.32 0.43 17.47
C ILE A 280 -0.76 0.31 16.01
N PHE A 281 0.14 -0.19 15.17
CA PHE A 281 -0.12 -0.41 13.75
C PHE A 281 -0.38 -1.87 13.45
N VAL A 282 -1.05 -2.11 12.32
CA VAL A 282 -1.25 -3.44 11.75
C VAL A 282 -0.85 -3.46 10.29
N THR A 283 -0.52 -4.63 9.78
CA THR A 283 -0.24 -4.83 8.35
C THR A 283 -1.48 -5.41 7.68
N TYR A 284 -2.11 -4.63 6.80
CA TYR A 284 -3.30 -5.05 6.05
C TYR A 284 -2.97 -6.04 4.93
N GLY A 285 -1.77 -5.92 4.37
CA GLY A 285 -1.27 -6.66 3.22
C GLY A 285 0.09 -6.14 2.78
N MET A 286 0.63 -6.70 1.70
CA MET A 286 1.84 -6.21 1.04
C MET A 286 1.42 -5.26 -0.08
N TYR A 287 1.39 -3.96 0.20
CA TYR A 287 0.88 -2.95 -0.73
C TYR A 287 1.96 -1.95 -1.16
N ASP A 288 2.18 -1.85 -2.47
CA ASP A 288 2.91 -0.75 -3.10
C ASP A 288 2.12 0.56 -3.01
N ASN A 289 2.77 1.70 -3.29
CA ASN A 289 2.08 3.00 -3.17
C ASN A 289 0.95 3.15 -4.19
N ARG A 290 1.02 2.46 -5.34
CA ARG A 290 -0.08 2.38 -6.31
C ARG A 290 -1.34 1.77 -5.68
N SER A 291 -1.21 0.64 -5.01
CA SER A 291 -2.31 -0.06 -4.33
C SER A 291 -2.82 0.72 -3.13
N LEU A 292 -1.93 1.36 -2.37
CA LEU A 292 -2.34 2.17 -1.21
C LEU A 292 -3.23 3.36 -1.62
N ILE A 293 -2.90 4.04 -2.71
CA ILE A 293 -3.73 5.12 -3.27
C ILE A 293 -5.08 4.57 -3.77
N GLU A 294 -5.06 3.44 -4.46
CA GLU A 294 -6.28 2.83 -5.00
C GLU A 294 -7.27 2.39 -3.91
N ILE A 295 -6.76 1.70 -2.89
CA ILE A 295 -7.59 0.98 -1.91
C ILE A 295 -7.87 1.83 -0.66
N TYR A 296 -6.93 2.68 -0.26
CA TYR A 296 -7.01 3.41 1.01
C TYR A 296 -6.96 4.93 0.86
N GLY A 297 -6.45 5.45 -0.26
CA GLY A 297 -6.36 6.90 -0.50
C GLY A 297 -5.24 7.58 0.27
N PHE A 298 -4.13 6.89 0.50
CA PHE A 298 -2.89 7.47 1.02
C PHE A 298 -1.68 6.77 0.37
N LEU A 299 -0.48 7.29 0.60
CA LEU A 299 0.78 6.62 0.27
C LEU A 299 1.78 6.78 1.42
N ILE A 300 2.87 6.03 1.39
CA ILE A 300 3.98 6.16 2.34
C ILE A 300 5.25 6.50 1.56
N GLU A 301 5.90 7.61 1.89
CA GLU A 301 7.06 8.13 1.14
C GLU A 301 8.23 7.12 1.07
N ASP A 302 8.51 6.45 2.19
CA ASP A 302 9.52 5.40 2.30
C ASP A 302 8.88 4.01 2.45
N ASN A 303 7.87 3.71 1.63
CA ASN A 303 7.19 2.41 1.66
C ASN A 303 8.13 1.29 1.22
N ALA A 304 8.48 0.39 2.14
CA ALA A 304 9.39 -0.73 1.86
C ALA A 304 8.86 -1.71 0.80
N GLN A 305 7.55 -1.73 0.55
CA GLN A 305 6.90 -2.55 -0.48
C GLN A 305 6.76 -1.83 -1.84
N ASP A 306 7.18 -0.56 -1.96
CA ASP A 306 7.02 0.17 -3.21
C ASP A 306 7.96 -0.36 -4.30
N SER A 307 7.50 -0.23 -5.54
CA SER A 307 8.26 -0.64 -6.72
C SER A 307 7.99 0.28 -7.90
N VAL A 308 8.88 0.23 -8.89
CA VAL A 308 8.70 0.85 -10.20
C VAL A 308 8.72 -0.23 -11.26
N ARG A 309 7.63 -0.34 -12.02
CA ARG A 309 7.55 -1.24 -13.17
C ARG A 309 8.29 -0.67 -14.37
N LEU A 310 8.95 -1.56 -15.11
CA LEU A 310 9.70 -1.26 -16.33
C LEU A 310 8.98 -1.73 -17.60
N ASP A 311 7.68 -1.99 -17.50
CA ASP A 311 6.82 -2.32 -18.63
C ASP A 311 6.87 -1.20 -19.68
N GLY A 312 7.04 -1.56 -20.95
CA GLY A 312 7.09 -0.62 -22.08
C GLY A 312 8.43 0.09 -22.32
N VAL A 313 9.43 -0.08 -21.45
CA VAL A 313 10.82 0.37 -21.71
C VAL A 313 11.78 -0.79 -21.97
N LEU A 314 11.36 -2.03 -21.68
CA LEU A 314 12.09 -3.22 -22.04
C LEU A 314 11.86 -3.55 -23.53
N PRO A 315 12.90 -3.82 -24.34
CA PRO A 315 12.72 -4.12 -25.76
C PRO A 315 11.97 -5.44 -25.97
N ASP A 316 11.04 -5.47 -26.94
CA ASP A 316 10.26 -6.68 -27.28
C ASP A 316 11.14 -7.89 -27.59
N SER A 317 12.27 -7.69 -28.27
CA SER A 317 13.22 -8.78 -28.57
C SER A 317 13.76 -9.47 -27.31
N VAL A 318 13.97 -8.71 -26.22
CA VAL A 318 14.44 -9.25 -24.94
C VAL A 318 13.33 -10.04 -24.26
N LEU A 319 12.08 -9.56 -24.37
CA LEU A 319 10.91 -10.24 -23.83
C LEU A 319 10.61 -11.53 -24.59
N GLU A 320 10.65 -11.53 -25.93
CA GLU A 320 10.40 -12.71 -26.76
C GLU A 320 11.44 -13.82 -26.52
N ASP A 321 12.72 -13.46 -26.40
CA ASP A 321 13.80 -14.40 -26.10
C ASP A 321 13.69 -15.00 -24.68
N ALA A 322 13.04 -14.29 -23.75
CA ALA A 322 12.79 -14.72 -22.38
C ALA A 322 11.41 -15.36 -22.16
N ALA A 323 10.43 -15.07 -23.03
CA ALA A 323 9.01 -15.43 -22.89
C ALA A 323 8.76 -16.94 -22.88
N LEU A 324 9.70 -17.76 -23.37
CA LEU A 324 9.63 -19.22 -23.25
C LEU A 324 9.91 -19.75 -21.83
N GLN A 325 10.22 -18.88 -20.85
CA GLN A 325 10.76 -19.31 -19.55
C GLN A 325 9.98 -18.79 -18.34
N LEU A 326 9.22 -17.70 -18.44
CA LEU A 326 8.64 -17.03 -17.27
C LEU A 326 7.22 -16.47 -17.54
N GLU A 327 6.22 -17.36 -17.65
CA GLU A 327 4.81 -16.93 -17.65
C GLU A 327 4.46 -16.24 -16.31
N GLY A 328 3.88 -15.04 -16.38
CA GLY A 328 3.44 -14.29 -15.20
C GLY A 328 4.49 -13.39 -14.54
N SER A 329 5.63 -13.15 -15.20
CA SER A 329 6.69 -12.30 -14.65
C SER A 329 6.33 -10.83 -14.46
N SER A 330 6.93 -10.24 -13.42
CA SER A 330 6.91 -8.80 -13.13
C SER A 330 8.32 -8.23 -13.25
N TYR A 331 8.50 -7.20 -14.08
CA TYR A 331 9.79 -6.57 -14.30
C TYR A 331 9.87 -5.22 -13.59
N GLU A 332 10.40 -5.23 -12.37
CA GLU A 332 10.37 -4.07 -11.49
C GLU A 332 11.67 -3.87 -10.69
N VAL A 333 11.86 -2.65 -10.19
CA VAL A 333 12.87 -2.32 -9.18
C VAL A 333 12.18 -1.87 -7.89
N TYR A 334 12.67 -2.33 -6.74
CA TYR A 334 12.04 -2.10 -5.44
C TYR A 334 12.52 -0.82 -4.74
N GLN A 335 11.87 -0.45 -3.64
CA GLN A 335 12.20 0.74 -2.84
C GLN A 335 13.67 0.83 -2.41
N ASN A 336 14.33 -0.30 -2.19
CA ASN A 336 15.77 -0.38 -1.87
C ASN A 336 16.69 -0.10 -3.08
N GLY A 337 16.12 -0.01 -4.28
CA GLY A 337 16.79 0.23 -5.56
C GLY A 337 17.29 -1.04 -6.23
N PHE A 338 17.04 -2.23 -5.68
CA PHE A 338 17.44 -3.49 -6.30
C PHE A 338 16.39 -4.00 -7.30
N PRO A 339 16.82 -4.66 -8.38
CA PRO A 339 15.91 -5.30 -9.32
C PRO A 339 15.23 -6.51 -8.69
N GLY A 340 13.98 -6.75 -9.07
CA GLY A 340 13.31 -8.00 -8.78
C GLY A 340 13.97 -9.20 -9.47
N TRP A 341 13.67 -10.40 -8.96
CA TRP A 341 14.26 -11.65 -9.44
C TRP A 341 14.10 -11.83 -10.95
N ASP A 342 12.87 -11.65 -11.45
CA ASP A 342 12.55 -11.82 -12.86
C ASP A 342 13.28 -10.81 -13.75
N LEU A 343 13.34 -9.55 -13.31
CA LEU A 343 14.10 -8.51 -14.00
C LEU A 343 15.59 -8.84 -14.03
N LEU A 344 16.15 -9.33 -12.92
CA LEU A 344 17.56 -9.71 -12.84
C LEU A 344 17.88 -10.89 -13.78
N CYS A 345 17.00 -11.89 -13.82
CA CYS A 345 17.11 -13.01 -14.75
C CYS A 345 17.05 -12.51 -16.21
N LEU A 346 16.11 -11.63 -16.52
CA LEU A 346 15.90 -11.06 -17.85
C LEU A 346 17.14 -10.30 -18.35
N VAL A 347 17.70 -9.40 -17.54
CA VAL A 347 18.86 -8.59 -17.97
C VAL A 347 20.12 -9.43 -18.15
N ARG A 348 20.28 -10.50 -17.36
CA ARG A 348 21.37 -11.48 -17.54
C ARG A 348 21.16 -12.30 -18.81
N TRP A 349 19.94 -12.76 -19.04
CA TRP A 349 19.58 -13.54 -20.23
C TRP A 349 19.81 -12.76 -21.51
N LYS A 350 19.38 -11.49 -21.55
CA LYS A 350 19.65 -10.56 -22.66
C LYS A 350 21.13 -10.54 -23.04
N VAL A 351 22.01 -10.37 -22.06
CA VAL A 351 23.46 -10.30 -22.31
C VAL A 351 24.05 -11.66 -22.69
N ALA A 352 23.50 -12.76 -22.19
CA ALA A 352 23.88 -14.10 -22.62
C ALA A 352 23.54 -14.32 -24.11
N CYS A 353 22.35 -13.89 -24.55
CA CYS A 353 21.95 -13.92 -25.96
C CYS A 353 22.88 -13.08 -26.84
N ASP A 354 23.21 -11.85 -26.43
CA ASP A 354 24.16 -10.98 -27.14
C ASP A 354 25.55 -11.62 -27.32
N GLN A 355 25.91 -12.56 -26.44
CA GLN A 355 27.19 -13.29 -26.47
C GLN A 355 27.09 -14.65 -27.17
N ASN A 356 26.00 -14.94 -27.90
CA ASN A 356 25.73 -16.23 -28.54
C ASN A 356 25.73 -17.42 -27.55
N ALA A 357 25.45 -17.17 -26.26
CA ALA A 357 25.42 -18.20 -25.22
C ALA A 357 24.00 -18.73 -24.95
N LYS A 358 23.04 -18.48 -25.84
CA LYS A 358 21.63 -18.90 -25.73
C LYS A 358 21.44 -20.42 -25.57
N ASP A 359 22.35 -21.22 -26.13
CA ASP A 359 22.32 -22.68 -26.06
C ASP A 359 23.13 -23.25 -24.89
N SER A 360 23.76 -22.39 -24.07
CA SER A 360 24.55 -22.81 -22.92
C SER A 360 23.64 -23.24 -21.76
N ALA A 361 23.44 -24.55 -21.61
CA ALA A 361 22.68 -25.12 -20.50
C ALA A 361 23.20 -24.66 -19.12
N LYS A 362 24.52 -24.54 -18.97
CA LYS A 362 25.16 -24.06 -17.73
C LYS A 362 24.76 -22.61 -17.41
N TRP A 363 24.81 -21.71 -18.39
CA TRP A 363 24.47 -20.30 -18.17
C TRP A 363 22.98 -20.14 -17.90
N LYS A 364 22.16 -20.83 -18.69
CA LYS A 364 20.72 -20.88 -18.49
C LYS A 364 20.35 -21.33 -17.07
N GLN A 365 20.95 -22.41 -16.60
CA GLN A 365 20.74 -22.90 -15.24
C GLN A 365 21.12 -21.86 -14.19
N ARG A 366 22.31 -21.25 -14.28
CA ARG A 366 22.76 -20.24 -13.31
C ARG A 366 21.83 -19.02 -13.29
N ILE A 367 21.42 -18.52 -14.45
CA ILE A 367 20.53 -17.36 -14.56
C ILE A 367 19.19 -17.65 -13.89
N LEU A 368 18.57 -18.80 -14.19
CA LEU A 368 17.30 -19.21 -13.59
C LEU A 368 17.40 -19.48 -12.08
N GLN A 369 18.60 -19.75 -11.56
CA GLN A 369 18.88 -19.88 -10.13
C GLN A 369 19.26 -18.54 -9.48
N GLY A 370 19.20 -17.43 -10.23
CA GLY A 370 19.58 -16.11 -9.73
C GLY A 370 21.08 -15.97 -9.47
N SER A 371 21.91 -16.94 -9.85
CA SER A 371 23.35 -16.91 -9.62
C SER A 371 24.06 -16.03 -10.67
N PRO A 372 25.05 -15.22 -10.27
CA PRO A 372 25.92 -14.52 -11.21
C PRO A 372 26.60 -15.48 -12.19
N VAL A 373 26.78 -15.07 -13.44
CA VAL A 373 27.38 -15.93 -14.49
C VAL A 373 28.88 -15.67 -14.66
N SER A 374 29.26 -14.41 -14.88
CA SER A 374 30.66 -13.96 -14.99
C SER A 374 30.74 -12.46 -14.72
N VAL A 375 31.89 -11.97 -14.25
CA VAL A 375 32.11 -10.53 -13.99
C VAL A 375 31.80 -9.70 -15.24
N ALA A 376 32.23 -10.17 -16.41
CA ALA A 376 31.97 -9.49 -17.68
C ALA A 376 30.49 -9.49 -18.07
N LEU A 377 29.74 -10.56 -17.80
CA LEU A 377 28.30 -10.61 -18.05
C LEU A 377 27.55 -9.70 -17.08
N GLU A 378 27.84 -9.78 -15.78
CA GLU A 378 27.20 -8.96 -14.74
C GLU A 378 27.42 -7.46 -15.02
N SER A 379 28.65 -7.06 -15.34
CA SER A 379 28.97 -5.67 -15.68
C SER A 379 28.15 -5.16 -16.87
N LYS A 380 27.93 -5.98 -17.89
CA LYS A 380 27.12 -5.64 -19.07
C LYS A 380 25.62 -5.67 -18.77
N ALA A 381 25.15 -6.60 -17.94
CA ALA A 381 23.75 -6.72 -17.56
C ALA A 381 23.29 -5.49 -16.76
N PHE A 382 24.13 -5.02 -15.82
CA PHE A 382 23.85 -3.81 -15.05
C PHE A 382 24.07 -2.52 -15.85
N ALA A 383 24.94 -2.54 -16.88
CA ALA A 383 25.00 -1.44 -17.85
C ALA A 383 23.68 -1.32 -18.62
N PHE A 384 23.15 -2.45 -19.11
CA PHE A 384 21.87 -2.51 -19.80
C PHE A 384 20.71 -2.08 -18.89
N LEU A 385 20.64 -2.61 -17.67
CA LEU A 385 19.62 -2.21 -16.68
C LEU A 385 19.67 -0.70 -16.42
N LYS A 386 20.86 -0.12 -16.26
CA LYS A 386 21.01 1.33 -16.06
C LYS A 386 20.42 2.14 -17.20
N GLU A 387 20.60 1.72 -18.45
CA GLU A 387 19.99 2.40 -19.61
C GLU A 387 18.46 2.27 -19.60
N VAL A 388 17.92 1.08 -19.31
CA VAL A 388 16.46 0.89 -19.17
C VAL A 388 15.87 1.80 -18.09
N LEU A 389 16.55 1.92 -16.94
CA LEU A 389 16.13 2.79 -15.84
C LEU A 389 16.16 4.27 -16.22
N ARG A 390 17.18 4.70 -16.98
CA ARG A 390 17.26 6.08 -17.51
C ARG A 390 16.12 6.36 -18.48
N THR A 391 15.84 5.45 -19.40
CA THR A 391 14.69 5.59 -20.31
C THR A 391 13.38 5.70 -19.54
N ARG A 392 13.16 4.86 -18.52
CA ARG A 392 11.95 4.96 -17.68
C ARG A 392 11.87 6.29 -16.92
N LEU A 393 13.00 6.81 -16.44
CA LEU A 393 13.07 8.08 -15.72
C LEU A 393 12.74 9.27 -16.65
N GLU A 394 13.26 9.24 -17.89
CA GLU A 394 13.03 10.27 -18.92
C GLU A 394 11.57 10.35 -19.40
N MET A 395 10.77 9.31 -19.15
CA MET A 395 9.33 9.33 -19.44
C MET A 395 8.53 10.27 -18.54
N PHE A 396 9.08 10.69 -17.38
CA PHE A 396 8.44 11.69 -16.53
C PHE A 396 8.69 13.11 -17.07
N PRO A 397 7.64 13.89 -17.36
CA PRO A 397 7.79 15.28 -17.78
C PRO A 397 8.49 16.19 -16.74
N THR A 398 8.34 15.89 -15.45
CA THR A 398 8.93 16.70 -14.36
C THR A 398 10.09 15.99 -13.66
N ARG A 399 11.01 16.79 -13.12
CA ARG A 399 12.16 16.37 -12.32
C ARG A 399 11.83 16.24 -10.84
N VAL A 400 12.74 15.63 -10.08
CA VAL A 400 12.62 15.48 -8.62
C VAL A 400 12.50 16.83 -7.94
N GLU A 401 13.36 17.79 -8.29
CA GLU A 401 13.39 19.12 -7.66
C GLU A 401 12.14 19.94 -7.97
N GLU A 402 11.56 19.75 -9.16
CA GLU A 402 10.31 20.38 -9.58
C GLU A 402 9.14 19.84 -8.78
N ASP A 403 9.07 18.52 -8.58
CA ASP A 403 8.01 17.89 -7.79
C ASP A 403 8.12 18.24 -6.30
N GLU A 404 9.32 18.28 -5.74
CA GLU A 404 9.54 18.75 -4.37
C GLU A 404 9.07 20.19 -4.19
N LYS A 405 9.32 21.05 -5.18
CA LYS A 405 8.81 22.42 -5.17
C LYS A 405 7.28 22.45 -5.23
N ILE A 406 6.66 21.68 -6.14
CA ILE A 406 5.20 21.59 -6.25
C ILE A 406 4.58 21.15 -4.92
N LEU A 407 5.16 20.16 -4.25
CA LEU A 407 4.68 19.70 -2.94
C LEU A 407 4.82 20.77 -1.85
N ASN A 408 5.95 21.48 -1.81
CA ASN A 408 6.13 22.59 -0.88
C ASN A 408 5.08 23.69 -1.11
N ASP A 409 4.82 24.04 -2.37
CA ASP A 409 3.84 25.06 -2.74
C ASP A 409 2.42 24.60 -2.30
N LEU A 410 2.03 23.35 -2.58
CA LEU A 410 0.74 22.76 -2.15
C LEU A 410 0.59 22.64 -0.62
N SER A 411 1.70 22.50 0.12
CA SER A 411 1.69 22.40 1.59
C SER A 411 1.54 23.74 2.30
N SER A 412 1.82 24.86 1.61
CA SER A 412 1.79 26.21 2.17
C SER A 412 0.41 26.85 2.21
N ASP A 413 -0.59 26.21 1.59
CA ASP A 413 -1.98 26.67 1.57
C ASP A 413 -2.78 26.01 2.71
N ASP A 414 -2.90 26.70 3.84
CA ASP A 414 -3.46 26.23 5.13
C ASP A 414 -4.98 25.97 5.09
N GLY A 415 -5.60 25.94 3.90
CA GLY A 415 -7.04 25.77 3.68
C GLY A 415 -7.42 24.75 2.60
N GLY A 416 -6.51 23.82 2.28
CA GLY A 416 -6.60 22.95 1.09
C GLY A 416 -7.93 22.23 0.91
N GLU A 417 -8.46 22.30 -0.31
CA GLU A 417 -9.65 21.58 -0.74
C GLU A 417 -9.35 20.08 -0.90
N ALA A 418 -10.39 19.24 -0.98
CA ALA A 418 -10.19 17.80 -1.21
C ALA A 418 -9.41 17.50 -2.51
N GLU A 419 -9.52 18.38 -3.51
CA GLU A 419 -8.75 18.27 -4.75
C GLU A 419 -7.24 18.49 -4.52
N ASP A 420 -6.86 19.41 -3.62
CA ASP A 420 -5.45 19.67 -3.26
C ASP A 420 -4.80 18.46 -2.59
N GLU A 421 -5.54 17.73 -1.75
CA GLU A 421 -5.04 16.50 -1.11
C GLU A 421 -4.78 15.39 -2.15
N THR A 422 -5.72 15.18 -3.07
CA THR A 422 -5.50 14.20 -4.15
C THR A 422 -4.40 14.63 -5.12
N MET A 423 -4.22 15.93 -5.33
CA MET A 423 -3.11 16.50 -6.10
C MET A 423 -1.76 16.20 -5.42
N LYS A 424 -1.66 16.43 -4.10
CA LYS A 424 -0.46 16.08 -3.32
C LYS A 424 -0.11 14.61 -3.47
N LEU A 425 -1.10 13.72 -3.35
CA LEU A 425 -0.89 12.27 -3.51
C LEU A 425 -0.35 11.91 -4.91
N ALA A 426 -0.89 12.52 -5.97
CA ALA A 426 -0.43 12.28 -7.34
C ALA A 426 1.04 12.69 -7.53
N VAL A 427 1.41 13.88 -7.05
CA VAL A 427 2.77 14.43 -7.14
C VAL A 427 3.75 13.65 -6.26
N GLN A 428 3.36 13.32 -5.02
CA GLN A 428 4.16 12.49 -4.12
C GLN A 428 4.42 11.10 -4.71
N TRP A 429 3.41 10.47 -5.34
CA TRP A 429 3.57 9.16 -5.97
C TRP A 429 4.65 9.20 -7.06
N ARG A 430 4.56 10.13 -8.03
CA ARG A 430 5.56 10.22 -9.11
C ARG A 430 6.95 10.61 -8.60
N LEU A 431 7.03 11.38 -7.52
CA LEU A 431 8.29 11.69 -6.85
C LEU A 431 8.94 10.43 -6.24
N CYS A 432 8.16 9.60 -5.56
CA CYS A 432 8.63 8.32 -5.02
C CYS A 432 9.18 7.42 -6.14
N GLN A 433 8.44 7.30 -7.25
CA GLN A 433 8.87 6.52 -8.41
C GLN A 433 10.22 7.03 -8.97
N LYS A 434 10.38 8.34 -9.15
CA LYS A 434 11.67 8.93 -9.59
C LYS A 434 12.81 8.65 -8.60
N ARG A 435 12.57 8.75 -7.29
CA ARG A 435 13.57 8.46 -6.26
C ARG A 435 14.02 7.00 -6.28
N ILE A 436 13.10 6.06 -6.49
CA ILE A 436 13.43 4.64 -6.67
C ILE A 436 14.32 4.43 -7.90
N LEU A 437 13.97 5.03 -9.05
CA LEU A 437 14.78 4.95 -10.27
C LEU A 437 16.20 5.50 -10.07
N HIS A 438 16.35 6.68 -9.45
CA HIS A 438 17.66 7.25 -9.12
C HIS A 438 18.48 6.37 -8.19
N LYS A 439 17.84 5.80 -7.16
CA LYS A 439 18.48 4.85 -6.24
C LYS A 439 18.94 3.60 -6.97
N SER A 440 18.12 3.07 -7.88
CA SER A 440 18.47 1.88 -8.66
C SER A 440 19.61 2.13 -9.65
N ILE A 441 19.61 3.28 -10.33
CA ILE A 441 20.73 3.72 -11.18
C ILE A 441 22.03 3.78 -10.36
N SER A 442 21.97 4.36 -9.15
CA SER A 442 23.13 4.45 -8.25
C SER A 442 23.61 3.07 -7.79
N ASN A 443 22.70 2.14 -7.49
CA ASN A 443 23.04 0.77 -7.13
C ASN A 443 23.68 0.02 -8.29
N CYS A 444 23.24 0.24 -9.53
CA CYS A 444 23.87 -0.33 -10.72
C CYS A 444 25.34 0.12 -10.84
N GLU A 445 25.62 1.41 -10.64
CA GLU A 445 26.96 1.96 -10.68
C GLU A 445 27.84 1.42 -9.55
N LEU A 446 27.29 1.31 -8.33
CA LEU A 446 28.01 0.73 -7.21
C LEU A 446 28.38 -0.74 -7.47
N TYR A 447 27.46 -1.53 -8.04
CA TYR A 447 27.75 -2.93 -8.37
C TYR A 447 28.82 -3.06 -9.45
N GLN A 448 28.78 -2.22 -10.49
CA GLN A 448 29.82 -2.21 -11.52
C GLN A 448 31.20 -1.86 -10.96
N ASN A 449 31.28 -0.89 -10.04
CA ASN A 449 32.52 -0.53 -9.37
C ASN A 449 33.02 -1.69 -8.48
N PHE A 450 32.12 -2.31 -7.71
CA PHE A 450 32.43 -3.47 -6.88
C PHE A 450 33.03 -4.62 -7.70
N LEU A 451 32.44 -4.93 -8.86
CA LEU A 451 32.93 -5.95 -9.78
C LEU A 451 34.33 -5.62 -10.33
N THR A 452 34.62 -4.34 -10.57
CA THR A 452 35.92 -3.88 -11.08
C THR A 452 37.01 -3.96 -10.02
N GLU A 453 36.70 -3.58 -8.78
CA GLU A 453 37.63 -3.61 -7.65
C GLU A 453 37.89 -5.03 -7.15
N ASN A 454 36.99 -5.98 -7.42
CA ASN A 454 37.08 -7.35 -6.95
C ASN A 454 36.98 -8.36 -8.12
N PRO A 455 37.97 -8.38 -9.04
CA PRO A 455 37.92 -9.22 -10.24
C PRO A 455 38.13 -10.73 -9.96
N LEU A 456 38.63 -11.06 -8.77
CA LEU A 456 38.87 -12.43 -8.30
C LEU A 456 37.76 -12.95 -7.39
N VAL A 457 36.63 -12.25 -7.27
CA VAL A 457 35.52 -12.79 -6.47
C VAL A 457 35.04 -14.05 -7.16
N ASP A 458 35.21 -15.16 -6.46
CA ASP A 458 34.69 -16.43 -6.90
C ASP A 458 33.16 -16.34 -6.89
N LEU A 459 32.58 -16.18 -8.08
CA LEU A 459 31.14 -16.12 -8.25
C LEU A 459 30.46 -17.45 -7.87
N ASP A 460 31.21 -18.55 -7.69
CA ASP A 460 30.72 -19.81 -7.14
C ASP A 460 30.67 -19.81 -5.60
N LEU A 461 31.40 -18.91 -4.92
CA LEU A 461 31.27 -18.64 -3.48
C LEU A 461 30.23 -17.55 -3.16
N LEU A 462 29.62 -16.95 -4.19
CA LEU A 462 28.60 -15.91 -4.09
C LEU A 462 27.17 -16.41 -4.40
N ALA A 463 27.03 -17.67 -4.82
CA ALA A 463 25.78 -18.30 -5.23
C ALA A 463 25.07 -19.02 -4.08
#